data_AF-A0A7G2RWV6-F1
#
_entry.id   AF-A0A7G2RWV6-F1
#
_cell.length_a   1.000
_cell.length_b   1.000
_cell.length_c   1.000
_cell.angle_alpha   90.00
_cell.angle_beta   90.00
_cell.angle_gamma   90.00
#
_symmetry.space_group_name_H-M   'P 1'
#
loop_
_entity.id
_entity.type
_entity.pdbx_description
1 polymer ?
#
loop_
_entity_poly.entity_id
_entity_poly.type
_entity_poly.pdbx_seq_one_letter_code
_entity_poly.pdbx_strand_id
1 'polypeptide(L)'
;MTETTCGHDWGQEPDEQARTVPDLKPCPFCGEKPELIERSEYGFSITHRMDGRHTVLVLAPTEKEAVDEWNRREATDLYVIWSTRHHAWRGTEPDRYVTAVERASVYSRERAIFISFEALGDWQPGERPDDIPVRVADLPGFARAALNKRGVNQ
;
A
#
# COMPACT_ATOMS: atom_id res chain seq x y z
N MET A 1 34.89 10.72 3.28
CA MET A 1 33.54 10.64 2.67
C MET A 1 32.95 9.33 3.11
N THR A 2 32.04 9.34 4.08
CA THR A 2 31.33 8.16 4.58
C THR A 2 30.05 8.01 3.77
N GLU A 3 29.96 6.96 2.96
CA GLU A 3 28.69 6.55 2.34
C GLU A 3 27.71 6.16 3.46
N THR A 4 26.69 6.98 3.66
CA THR A 4 25.52 6.62 4.45
C THR A 4 24.64 5.74 3.58
N THR A 5 24.85 4.44 3.62
CA THR A 5 23.88 3.48 3.09
C THR A 5 22.67 3.47 4.04
N CYS A 6 21.50 3.87 3.55
CA CYS A 6 20.22 3.59 4.20
C CYS A 6 19.90 2.09 4.08
N GLY A 7 20.73 1.26 4.72
CA GLY A 7 20.47 -0.15 4.95
C GLY A 7 20.01 -0.31 6.39
N HIS A 8 18.77 0.07 6.69
CA HIS A 8 18.10 -0.54 7.83
C HIS A 8 17.81 -1.98 7.42
N ASP A 9 18.80 -2.84 7.67
CA ASP A 9 18.57 -4.26 7.82
C ASP A 9 17.67 -4.39 9.06
N TRP A 10 16.35 -4.45 8.83
CA TRP A 10 15.37 -4.79 9.84
C TRP A 10 15.55 -6.28 10.16
N GLY A 11 16.71 -6.61 10.74
CA GLY A 11 17.11 -7.96 11.07
C GLY A 11 15.91 -8.67 11.69
N GLN A 12 15.60 -9.86 11.16
CA GLN A 12 14.45 -10.65 11.61
C GLN A 12 14.52 -10.75 13.14
N GLU A 13 13.63 -10.05 13.83
CA GLU A 13 13.55 -10.17 15.28
C GLU A 13 13.19 -11.64 15.57
N PRO A 14 13.99 -12.34 16.39
CA PRO A 14 13.95 -13.80 16.53
C PRO A 14 12.65 -14.36 17.13
N ASP A 15 11.69 -13.50 17.44
CA ASP A 15 10.42 -13.77 18.10
C ASP A 15 9.17 -13.46 17.25
N GLU A 16 9.30 -12.98 16.01
CA GLU A 16 8.15 -12.81 15.11
C GLU A 16 7.63 -14.15 14.55
N GLN A 17 6.67 -14.77 15.24
CA GLN A 17 5.96 -15.95 14.71
C GLN A 17 4.81 -15.52 13.80
N ALA A 18 5.09 -15.45 12.49
CA ALA A 18 4.04 -15.32 11.48
C ALA A 18 3.18 -16.59 11.44
N ARG A 19 1.85 -16.43 11.53
CA ARG A 19 0.90 -17.53 11.32
C ARG A 19 -0.24 -17.13 10.40
N THR A 20 -0.76 -18.14 9.68
CA THR A 20 -1.94 -17.96 8.85
C THR A 20 -3.20 -18.05 9.71
N VAL A 21 -4.15 -17.15 9.47
CA VAL A 21 -5.44 -17.13 10.18
C VAL A 21 -6.54 -17.45 9.15
N PRO A 22 -7.34 -18.51 9.36
CA PRO A 22 -8.32 -18.98 8.37
C PRO A 22 -9.36 -17.93 7.96
N ASP A 23 -9.72 -17.04 8.88
CA ASP A 23 -10.83 -16.10 8.73
C ASP A 23 -10.43 -14.76 8.08
N LEU A 24 -9.17 -14.59 7.68
CA LEU A 24 -8.72 -13.37 7.01
C LEU A 24 -9.16 -13.36 5.55
N LYS A 25 -9.89 -12.30 5.15
CA LYS A 25 -10.15 -12.00 3.73
C LYS A 25 -8.84 -11.92 2.95
N PRO A 26 -8.76 -12.42 1.70
CA PRO A 26 -7.54 -12.38 0.91
C PRO A 26 -7.04 -10.94 0.69
N CYS A 27 -5.73 -10.76 0.63
CA CYS A 27 -5.07 -9.48 0.37
C CYS A 27 -5.72 -8.76 -0.83
N PRO A 28 -6.16 -7.50 -0.69
CA PRO A 28 -6.89 -6.81 -1.75
C PRO A 28 -5.99 -6.41 -2.93
N PHE A 29 -4.67 -6.57 -2.80
CA PHE A 29 -3.68 -6.17 -3.80
C PHE A 29 -3.33 -7.33 -4.75
N CYS A 30 -3.11 -8.53 -4.23
CA CYS A 30 -2.64 -9.71 -4.98
C CYS A 30 -3.55 -10.94 -4.84
N GLY A 31 -4.59 -10.90 -4.00
CA GLY A 31 -5.45 -12.06 -3.74
C GLY A 31 -4.83 -13.15 -2.85
N GLU A 32 -3.57 -13.03 -2.44
CA GLU A 32 -2.93 -14.01 -1.56
C GLU A 32 -3.40 -13.92 -0.10
N LYS A 33 -3.14 -14.97 0.69
CA LYS A 33 -3.47 -14.98 2.11
C LYS A 33 -2.48 -14.13 2.89
N PRO A 34 -2.94 -13.12 3.66
CA PRO A 34 -2.07 -12.36 4.55
C PRO A 34 -1.62 -13.21 5.75
N GLU A 35 -0.60 -12.73 6.45
CA GLU A 35 -0.05 -13.33 7.66
C GLU A 35 -0.35 -12.45 8.87
N LEU A 36 -0.73 -13.06 9.98
CA LEU A 36 -0.83 -12.40 11.29
C LEU A 36 0.51 -12.58 11.99
N ILE A 37 1.10 -11.49 12.47
CA ILE A 37 2.34 -11.46 13.25
C ILE A 37 2.01 -10.88 14.61
N GLU A 38 2.29 -11.65 15.66
CA GLU A 38 2.28 -11.14 17.04
C GLU A 38 3.58 -10.37 17.30
N ARG A 39 3.43 -9.13 17.77
CA ARG A 39 4.52 -8.21 18.12
C ARG A 39 4.42 -7.95 19.61
N SER A 40 5.40 -8.44 20.36
CA SER A 40 5.43 -8.40 21.83
C SER A 40 5.13 -7.01 22.43
N GLU A 41 5.55 -5.93 21.75
CA GLU A 41 5.37 -4.55 22.22
C GLU A 41 4.17 -3.82 21.62
N TYR A 42 3.66 -4.28 20.46
CA TYR A 42 2.69 -3.52 19.65
C TYR A 42 1.37 -4.27 19.40
N GLY A 43 1.22 -5.47 19.98
CA GLY A 43 0.03 -6.30 19.82
C GLY A 43 0.12 -7.17 18.58
N PHE A 44 -0.83 -7.02 17.66
CA PHE A 44 -0.97 -7.87 16.48
C PHE A 44 -0.91 -7.03 15.22
N SER A 45 -0.16 -7.51 14.23
CA SER A 45 -0.08 -6.91 12.92
C SER A 45 -0.48 -7.89 11.84
N ILE A 46 -1.18 -7.40 10.81
CA ILE A 46 -1.44 -8.19 9.61
C ILE A 46 -0.54 -7.65 8.51
N THR A 47 0.28 -8.54 7.98
CA THR A 47 1.25 -8.24 6.94
C THR A 47 0.97 -9.05 5.70
N HIS A 48 1.41 -8.52 4.57
CA HIS A 48 1.45 -9.26 3.32
C HIS A 48 2.79 -9.01 2.65
N ARG A 49 3.30 -10.03 1.95
CA ARG A 49 4.59 -9.98 1.27
C ARG A 49 4.38 -9.63 -0.19
N MET A 50 4.66 -8.38 -0.57
CA MET A 50 4.70 -7.97 -1.98
C MET A 50 6.17 -7.87 -2.40
N ASP A 51 6.54 -8.61 -3.44
CA ASP A 51 7.90 -8.58 -4.03
C ASP A 51 9.02 -8.81 -2.98
N GLY A 52 8.78 -9.72 -2.04
CA GLY A 52 9.71 -10.06 -0.97
C GLY A 52 9.74 -9.08 0.22
N ARG A 53 9.01 -7.96 0.17
CA ARG A 53 8.92 -6.97 1.25
C ARG A 53 7.63 -7.14 2.07
N HIS A 54 7.75 -7.12 3.39
CA HIS A 54 6.59 -7.09 4.29
C HIS A 54 6.00 -5.68 4.27
N THR A 55 4.72 -5.57 3.93
CA THR A 55 3.95 -4.35 4.15
C THR A 55 3.02 -4.60 5.32
N VAL A 56 3.21 -3.85 6.42
CA VAL A 56 2.28 -3.85 7.55
C VAL A 56 1.04 -3.07 7.13
N LEU A 57 -0.12 -3.72 7.18
CA LEU A 57 -1.38 -3.15 6.69
C LEU A 57 -2.36 -2.83 7.82
N VAL A 58 -2.28 -3.56 8.93
CA VAL A 58 -3.10 -3.34 10.13
C VAL A 58 -2.20 -3.55 11.34
N LEU A 59 -2.33 -2.70 12.35
CA LEU A 59 -1.77 -2.86 13.68
C LEU A 59 -2.89 -2.67 14.71
N ALA A 60 -3.08 -3.64 15.60
CA ALA A 60 -4.12 -3.59 16.62
C ALA A 60 -3.66 -4.23 17.94
N PRO A 61 -4.18 -3.79 19.10
CA PRO A 61 -3.82 -4.34 20.41
C PRO A 61 -4.15 -5.84 20.57
N THR A 62 -5.20 -6.33 19.89
CA THR A 62 -5.65 -7.73 20.00
C THR A 62 -5.77 -8.41 18.64
N GLU A 63 -5.62 -9.74 18.61
CA GLU A 63 -5.81 -10.55 17.40
C GLU A 63 -7.19 -10.32 16.78
N LYS A 64 -8.23 -10.30 17.61
CA LYS A 64 -9.60 -10.09 17.16
C LYS A 64 -9.75 -8.73 16.47
N GLU A 65 -9.22 -7.66 17.06
CA GLU A 65 -9.28 -6.33 16.46
C GLU A 65 -8.49 -6.27 15.15
N ALA A 66 -7.32 -6.91 15.07
CA ALA A 66 -6.55 -6.98 13.83
C ALA A 66 -7.36 -7.68 12.73
N VAL A 67 -7.94 -8.85 13.04
CA VAL A 67 -8.77 -9.63 12.11
C VAL A 67 -10.04 -8.86 11.72
N ASP A 68 -10.73 -8.25 12.67
CA ASP A 68 -11.95 -7.49 12.44
C ASP A 68 -11.66 -6.25 11.58
N GLU A 69 -10.59 -5.50 11.88
CA GLU A 69 -10.18 -4.33 11.11
C GLU A 69 -9.78 -4.71 9.69
N TRP A 70 -8.97 -5.76 9.55
CA TRP A 70 -8.63 -6.34 8.25
C TRP A 70 -9.90 -6.72 7.49
N ASN A 71 -10.80 -7.49 8.08
CA ASN A 71 -12.00 -7.95 7.40
C ASN A 71 -13.03 -6.85 7.15
N ARG A 72 -13.06 -5.79 7.97
CA ARG A 72 -13.89 -4.61 7.77
C ARG A 72 -13.37 -3.72 6.67
N ARG A 73 -12.09 -3.85 6.28
CA ARG A 73 -11.56 -3.14 5.12
C ARG A 73 -12.50 -3.40 3.95
N GLU A 74 -13.14 -2.34 3.52
CA GLU A 74 -13.78 -2.40 2.24
C GLU A 74 -12.66 -2.39 1.20
N ALA A 75 -12.81 -3.18 0.13
CA ALA A 75 -11.96 -3.06 -1.05
C ALA A 75 -12.05 -1.64 -1.70
N THR A 76 -12.78 -0.72 -1.08
CA THR A 76 -13.13 0.60 -1.62
C THR A 76 -12.14 1.70 -1.25
N ASP A 77 -11.24 1.52 -0.26
CA ASP A 77 -10.24 2.53 0.08
C ASP A 77 -8.89 2.33 -0.62
N LEU A 78 -8.99 2.19 -1.94
CA LEU A 78 -7.86 2.08 -2.85
C LEU A 78 -7.54 3.45 -3.46
N TYR A 79 -6.26 3.68 -3.75
CA TYR A 79 -5.76 4.93 -4.31
C TYR A 79 -4.90 4.67 -5.54
N VAL A 80 -4.99 5.55 -6.52
CA VAL A 80 -3.99 5.71 -7.58
C VAL A 80 -3.24 7.02 -7.33
N ILE A 81 -2.05 7.18 -7.88
CA ILE A 81 -1.26 8.41 -7.70
C ILE A 81 -1.20 9.16 -9.02
N TRP A 82 -1.70 10.39 -9.02
CA TRP A 82 -1.57 11.32 -10.14
C TRP A 82 -0.31 12.17 -9.95
N SER A 83 0.59 12.15 -10.94
CA SER A 83 1.78 13.00 -10.93
C SER A 83 1.50 14.28 -11.71
N THR A 84 1.46 15.42 -11.02
CA THR A 84 1.30 16.75 -11.61
C THR A 84 2.52 17.13 -12.45
N ARG A 85 3.72 16.72 -12.05
CA ARG A 85 4.98 16.92 -12.82
C ARG A 85 4.95 16.22 -14.17
N HIS A 86 4.50 14.98 -14.20
CA HIS A 86 4.52 14.15 -15.42
C HIS A 86 3.20 14.19 -16.20
N HIS A 87 2.15 14.80 -15.63
CA HIS A 87 0.78 14.76 -16.15
C HIS A 87 0.33 13.34 -16.49
N ALA A 88 0.61 12.40 -15.60
CA ALA A 88 0.38 10.98 -15.80
C ALA A 88 0.16 10.25 -14.46
N TRP A 89 -0.38 9.03 -14.54
CA TRP A 89 -0.57 8.16 -13.38
C TRP A 89 0.71 7.37 -13.09
N ARG A 90 0.97 7.11 -11.81
CA ARG A 90 2.10 6.26 -11.41
C ARG A 90 1.86 4.80 -11.81
N GLY A 91 2.84 4.19 -12.46
CA GLY A 91 2.84 2.81 -12.93
C GLY A 91 3.35 1.83 -11.88
N THR A 92 3.48 0.55 -12.26
CA THR A 92 3.96 -0.54 -11.38
C THR A 92 5.43 -0.45 -11.02
N GLU A 93 6.24 0.07 -11.93
CA GLU A 93 7.65 0.32 -11.67
C GLU A 93 7.81 1.72 -11.03
N PRO A 94 8.73 1.91 -10.05
CA PRO A 94 8.86 3.14 -9.27
C PRO A 94 8.98 4.43 -10.08
N ASP A 95 9.60 4.35 -11.26
CA ASP A 95 9.91 5.49 -12.15
C ASP A 95 9.06 5.51 -13.43
N ARG A 96 8.06 4.63 -13.51
CA ARG A 96 7.22 4.50 -14.69
C ARG A 96 5.93 5.27 -14.51
N TYR A 97 5.60 6.09 -15.50
CA TYR A 97 4.32 6.80 -15.56
C TYR A 97 3.51 6.34 -16.77
N VAL A 98 2.19 6.34 -16.63
CA VAL A 98 1.24 5.90 -17.65
C VAL A 98 0.13 6.94 -17.81
N THR A 99 -0.25 7.24 -19.04
CA THR A 99 -1.30 8.23 -19.33
C THR A 99 -2.71 7.70 -19.06
N ALA A 100 -2.87 6.37 -19.12
CA ALA A 100 -4.14 5.68 -18.93
C ALA A 100 -4.30 5.19 -17.49
N VAL A 101 -5.35 5.62 -16.81
CA VAL A 101 -5.60 5.31 -15.37
C VAL A 101 -5.77 3.81 -15.13
N GLU A 102 -6.33 3.08 -16.09
CA GLU A 102 -6.49 1.63 -16.01
C GLU A 102 -5.16 0.88 -15.98
N ARG A 103 -4.05 1.53 -16.38
CA ARG A 103 -2.69 0.98 -16.30
C ARG A 103 -1.93 1.44 -15.06
N ALA A 104 -2.52 2.33 -14.27
CA ALA A 104 -1.91 2.82 -13.05
C ALA A 104 -1.73 1.69 -12.03
N SER A 105 -0.81 1.90 -11.11
CA SER A 105 -0.72 1.12 -9.88
C SER A 105 -1.78 1.56 -8.90
N VAL A 106 -2.26 0.59 -8.13
CA VAL A 106 -3.23 0.81 -7.07
C VAL A 106 -2.54 0.55 -5.74
N TYR A 107 -2.79 1.42 -4.78
CA TYR A 107 -2.13 1.46 -3.48
C TYR A 107 -3.18 1.49 -2.37
N SER A 108 -2.79 1.05 -1.17
CA SER A 108 -3.52 1.44 0.04
C SER A 108 -3.44 2.95 0.25
N ARG A 109 -4.30 3.49 1.10
CA ARG A 109 -4.23 4.89 1.53
C ARG A 109 -2.87 5.26 2.08
N GLU A 110 -2.37 4.47 3.03
CA GLU A 110 -1.11 4.70 3.74
C GLU A 110 0.06 4.68 2.77
N ARG A 111 0.08 3.70 1.86
CA ARG A 111 1.14 3.58 0.86
C ARG A 111 1.10 4.74 -0.13
N ALA A 112 -0.10 5.17 -0.56
CA ALA A 112 -0.23 6.32 -1.46
C ALA A 112 0.23 7.62 -0.81
N ILE A 113 -0.12 7.84 0.47
CA ILE A 113 0.35 8.98 1.26
C ILE A 113 1.87 8.95 1.39
N PHE A 114 2.44 7.80 1.77
CA PHE A 114 3.89 7.65 1.94
C PHE A 114 4.63 7.96 0.63
N ILE A 115 4.21 7.37 -0.49
CA ILE A 115 4.83 7.62 -1.80
C ILE A 115 4.73 9.10 -2.18
N SER A 116 3.56 9.71 -1.98
CA SER A 116 3.35 11.11 -2.32
C SER A 116 4.17 12.05 -1.43
N PHE A 117 4.38 11.66 -0.17
CA PHE A 117 5.23 12.39 0.77
C PHE A 117 6.71 12.30 0.40
N GLU A 118 7.22 11.11 0.04
CA GLU A 118 8.60 10.95 -0.47
C GLU A 118 8.84 11.77 -1.74
N ALA A 119 7.83 11.89 -2.59
CA ALA A 119 7.90 12.67 -3.82
C ALA A 119 7.93 14.19 -3.59
N LEU A 120 7.65 14.67 -2.36
CA LEU A 120 7.65 16.12 -2.07
C LEU A 120 9.04 16.74 -2.22
N GLY A 121 10.13 16.01 -1.96
CA GLY A 121 11.50 16.55 -2.09
C GLY A 121 11.65 17.94 -1.45
N ASP A 122 12.00 18.94 -2.28
CA ASP A 122 12.19 20.34 -1.90
C ASP A 122 10.90 21.20 -1.88
N TRP A 123 9.71 20.57 -1.86
CA TRP A 123 8.41 21.26 -1.91
C TRP A 123 8.31 22.41 -0.90
N GLN A 124 7.88 23.57 -1.38
CA GLN A 124 7.66 24.76 -0.55
C GLN A 124 6.17 25.03 -0.31
N PRO A 125 5.81 25.61 0.85
CA PRO A 125 4.44 26.06 1.10
C PRO A 125 3.91 26.97 -0.02
N GLY A 126 2.81 26.56 -0.65
CA GLY A 126 2.17 27.28 -1.76
C GLY A 126 2.40 26.66 -3.14
N GLU A 127 3.33 25.72 -3.25
CA GLU A 127 3.54 24.94 -4.48
C GLU A 127 2.53 23.78 -4.57
N ARG A 128 2.27 23.30 -5.80
CA ARG A 128 1.46 22.10 -6.00
C ARG A 128 2.32 20.86 -5.74
N PRO A 129 1.86 19.88 -4.95
CA PRO A 129 2.62 18.64 -4.76
C PRO A 129 2.77 17.89 -6.09
N ASP A 130 3.93 17.27 -6.28
CA ASP A 130 4.24 16.52 -7.50
C ASP A 130 3.34 15.30 -7.65
N ASP A 131 3.06 14.59 -6.55
CA ASP A 131 2.26 13.37 -6.55
C ASP A 131 1.05 13.55 -5.62
N ILE A 132 -0.14 13.22 -6.14
CA ILE A 132 -1.43 13.39 -5.46
C ILE A 132 -2.12 12.03 -5.37
N PRO A 133 -2.37 11.49 -4.16
CA PRO A 133 -3.24 10.35 -3.98
C PRO A 133 -4.66 10.68 -4.43
N VAL A 134 -5.22 9.86 -5.31
CA VAL A 134 -6.61 9.95 -5.77
C VAL A 134 -7.31 8.66 -5.42
N ARG A 135 -8.39 8.76 -4.65
CA ARG A 135 -9.18 7.60 -4.26
C ARG A 135 -9.85 7.00 -5.50
N VAL A 136 -9.78 5.68 -5.65
CA VAL A 136 -10.39 4.94 -6.76
C VAL A 136 -11.91 5.13 -6.77
N ALA A 137 -12.52 5.28 -5.60
CA ALA A 137 -13.95 5.56 -5.46
C ALA A 137 -14.38 6.89 -6.11
N ASP A 138 -13.46 7.86 -6.20
CA ASP A 138 -13.70 9.21 -6.73
C ASP A 138 -13.39 9.30 -8.24
N LEU A 139 -12.83 8.24 -8.84
CA LEU A 139 -12.59 8.18 -10.28
C LEU A 139 -13.91 8.05 -11.06
N PRO A 140 -13.97 8.55 -12.31
CA PRO A 140 -15.11 8.31 -13.20
C PRO A 140 -15.46 6.83 -13.32
N GLY A 141 -16.74 6.52 -13.47
CA GLY A 141 -17.23 5.13 -13.42
C GLY A 141 -16.53 4.15 -14.37
N PHE A 142 -16.12 4.60 -15.57
CA PHE A 142 -15.38 3.77 -16.53
C PHE A 142 -13.96 3.44 -16.04
N ALA A 143 -13.26 4.40 -15.44
CA ALA A 143 -11.91 4.23 -14.90
C ALA A 143 -11.94 3.27 -13.70
N ARG A 144 -12.91 3.48 -12.80
CA ARG A 144 -13.14 2.59 -11.65
C ARG A 144 -13.43 1.15 -12.10
N ALA A 145 -14.29 0.96 -13.11
CA ALA A 145 -14.60 -0.36 -13.63
C ALA A 145 -13.39 -1.06 -14.26
N ALA A 146 -12.54 -0.32 -14.96
CA ALA A 146 -11.33 -0.86 -15.57
C ALA A 146 -10.30 -1.32 -14.52
N LEU A 147 -10.12 -0.53 -13.45
CA LEU A 147 -9.27 -0.88 -12.32
C LEU A 147 -9.80 -2.12 -11.57
N ASN A 148 -11.10 -2.20 -11.30
CA ASN A 148 -11.70 -3.35 -10.62
C ASN A 148 -11.55 -4.66 -11.41
N LYS A 149 -11.62 -4.61 -12.76
CA LYS A 149 -11.42 -5.80 -13.61
C LYS A 149 -10.00 -6.38 -13.53
N ARG A 150 -8.98 -5.57 -13.20
CA ARG A 150 -7.59 -6.03 -13.03
C ARG A 150 -7.35 -6.76 -11.72
N GLY A 151 -8.10 -6.43 -10.66
CA GLY A 151 -7.99 -7.09 -9.36
C GLY A 151 -8.66 -8.48 -9.29
N VAL A 152 -9.38 -8.89 -10.34
CA VAL A 152 -10.09 -10.18 -10.41
C VAL A 152 -9.29 -11.24 -11.21
N ASN A 153 -8.23 -10.84 -11.91
CA ASN A 153 -7.50 -11.72 -12.86
C ASN A 153 -5.98 -11.78 -12.63
N GLN A 154 -5.48 -11.32 -11.50
CA GLN A 154 -4.10 -11.55 -11.05
C GLN A 154 -4.14 -12.55 -9.90
#